data_AF-A0A926T0G7-F1
#
_entry.id   AF-A0A926T0G7-F1
#
_cell.length_a   1.000
_cell.length_b   1.000
_cell.length_c   1.000
_cell.angle_alpha   90.00
_cell.angle_beta   90.00
_cell.angle_gamma   90.00
#
_symmetry.space_group_name_H-M   'P 1'
#
loop_
_entity.id
_entity.type
_entity.pdbx_description
1 polymer ?
#
loop_
_entity_poly.entity_id
_entity_poly.type
_entity_poly.pdbx_seq_one_letter_code
_entity_poly.pdbx_strand_id
1 'polypeptide(L)'
;MKEKLLEPNSASWVSKGKTLLGNGLIFAAAMWLLSRVVILVAMLLIAPLLPAPPGGITPTIGWEVFSCWDGGWYQIIATTGYEYINDGKQHPVAFFPLLPLLSRAVMTLGLPFEVAGTLVNNLAFFGALVLVYAWVEELHGKSAARWTTAALAWCPFSLYGTVIYTEGLFLLLQQIAIRCTTK
;
A
#
# COMPACT_ATOMS: atom_id res chain seq x y z
N MET A 1 -50.68 7.43 23.15
CA MET A 1 -49.30 6.90 23.18
C MET A 1 -48.64 7.36 21.88
N LYS A 2 -47.90 8.48 21.90
CA LYS A 2 -47.29 9.06 20.69
C LYS A 2 -45.89 8.49 20.53
N GLU A 3 -45.70 7.76 19.43
CA GLU A 3 -44.44 7.19 18.98
C GLU A 3 -43.46 8.31 18.63
N LYS A 4 -42.39 8.43 19.41
CA LYS A 4 -41.35 9.43 19.24
C LYS A 4 -40.34 8.86 18.24
N LEU A 5 -40.63 9.06 16.96
CA LEU A 5 -39.70 8.76 15.87
C LEU A 5 -38.40 9.54 16.12
N LEU A 6 -37.32 8.80 16.35
CA LEU A 6 -35.98 9.35 16.54
C LEU A 6 -35.46 9.80 15.17
N GLU A 7 -35.58 11.09 14.89
CA GLU A 7 -34.87 11.74 13.78
C GLU A 7 -33.36 11.41 13.87
N PRO A 8 -32.76 10.81 12.82
CA PRO A 8 -31.33 10.56 12.79
C PRO A 8 -30.62 11.92 12.75
N ASN A 9 -29.91 12.25 13.82
CA ASN A 9 -29.16 13.49 13.95
C ASN A 9 -27.94 13.47 13.01
N SER A 10 -28.16 13.76 11.73
CA SER A 10 -27.19 13.71 10.62
C SER A 10 -25.96 14.58 10.85
N ALA A 11 -26.10 15.67 11.62
CA ALA A 11 -25.01 16.56 12.01
C ALA A 11 -24.02 15.93 13.03
N SER A 12 -24.47 14.96 13.84
CA SER A 12 -23.64 14.31 14.86
C SER A 12 -22.67 13.26 14.27
N TRP A 13 -23.03 12.65 13.13
CA TRP A 13 -22.20 11.67 12.43
C TRP A 13 -21.04 12.31 11.68
N VAL A 14 -21.29 13.44 11.02
CA VAL A 14 -20.27 14.19 10.26
C VAL A 14 -19.20 14.77 11.19
N SER A 15 -19.59 15.23 12.38
CA SER A 15 -18.66 15.78 13.38
C SER A 15 -17.86 14.69 14.12
N LYS A 16 -18.47 13.53 14.42
CA LYS A 16 -17.74 12.35 14.90
C LYS A 16 -16.74 11.83 13.87
N GLY A 17 -17.13 11.72 12.60
CA GLY A 17 -16.24 11.27 11.52
C GLY A 17 -14.98 12.14 11.37
N LYS A 18 -15.11 13.47 11.48
CA LYS A 18 -13.97 14.40 11.40
C LYS A 18 -12.99 14.29 12.57
N THR A 19 -13.48 14.06 13.79
CA THR A 19 -12.64 13.97 15.00
C THR A 19 -12.02 12.59 15.20
N LEU A 20 -12.69 11.52 14.76
CA LEU A 20 -12.14 10.16 14.69
C LEU A 20 -11.01 10.08 13.64
N LEU A 21 -11.18 10.74 12.49
CA LEU A 21 -10.12 10.83 11.48
C LEU A 21 -8.87 11.52 12.02
N GLY A 22 -8.97 12.60 12.80
CA GLY A 22 -7.78 13.35 13.23
C GLY A 22 -6.79 12.52 14.07
N ASN A 23 -7.26 11.93 15.17
CA ASN A 23 -6.40 11.13 16.04
C ASN A 23 -6.07 9.75 15.45
N GLY A 24 -7.00 9.16 14.69
CA GLY A 24 -6.78 7.89 13.99
C GLY A 24 -5.77 7.99 12.86
N LEU A 25 -5.82 9.07 12.08
CA LEU A 25 -4.88 9.35 11.00
C LEU A 25 -3.46 9.52 11.53
N ILE A 26 -3.27 10.26 12.62
CA ILE A 26 -1.95 10.42 13.25
C ILE A 26 -1.39 9.06 13.69
N PHE A 27 -2.23 8.21 14.31
CA PHE A 27 -1.80 6.88 14.71
C PHE A 27 -1.44 5.99 13.52
N ALA A 28 -2.30 5.95 12.48
CA ALA A 28 -2.04 5.19 11.27
C ALA A 28 -0.77 5.68 10.54
N ALA A 29 -0.57 7.00 10.45
CA ALA A 29 0.61 7.61 9.88
C ALA A 29 1.88 7.28 10.68
N ALA A 30 1.81 7.29 12.01
CA ALA A 30 2.93 6.89 12.86
C ALA A 30 3.30 5.41 12.65
N MET A 31 2.32 4.50 12.66
CA MET A 31 2.57 3.06 12.45
C MET A 31 3.12 2.78 11.05
N TRP A 32 2.56 3.45 10.04
CA TRP A 32 3.09 3.39 8.67
C TRP A 32 4.53 3.90 8.62
N LEU A 33 4.80 5.13 9.06
CA LEU A 33 6.13 5.72 8.93
C LEU A 33 7.20 4.89 9.65
N LEU A 34 6.94 4.48 10.89
CA LEU A 34 7.90 3.71 11.68
C LEU A 34 8.21 2.35 11.05
N SER A 35 7.19 1.60 10.62
CA SER A 35 7.42 0.32 9.93
C SER A 35 8.18 0.49 8.62
N ARG A 36 7.95 1.59 7.89
CA ARG A 36 8.63 1.87 6.62
C ARG A 36 10.06 2.27 6.84
N VAL A 37 10.36 3.06 7.87
CA VAL A 37 11.74 3.36 8.27
C VAL A 37 12.51 2.07 8.56
N VAL A 38 11.92 1.12 9.29
CA VAL A 38 12.55 -0.18 9.56
C VAL A 38 12.81 -0.97 8.27
N ILE A 39 11.81 -1.04 7.37
CA ILE A 39 11.97 -1.72 6.07
C ILE A 39 13.04 -1.04 5.21
N LEU A 40 13.03 0.30 5.12
CA LEU A 40 14.01 1.07 4.36
C LEU A 40 15.42 0.84 4.90
N VAL A 41 15.61 0.88 6.22
CA VAL A 41 16.90 0.59 6.86
C VAL A 41 17.34 -0.84 6.56
N ALA A 42 16.44 -1.81 6.70
CA ALA A 42 16.75 -3.20 6.40
C ALA A 42 17.14 -3.40 4.93
N MET A 43 16.40 -2.82 3.99
CA MET A 43 16.64 -2.99 2.56
C MET A 43 17.85 -2.20 2.06
N LEU A 44 18.07 -0.97 2.50
CA LEU A 44 19.15 -0.12 2.00
C LEU A 44 20.48 -0.34 2.72
N LEU A 45 20.46 -0.71 4.00
CA LEU A 45 21.67 -0.80 4.82
C LEU A 45 22.05 -2.23 5.22
N ILE A 46 21.07 -3.12 5.41
CA ILE A 46 21.34 -4.50 5.87
C ILE A 46 21.44 -5.45 4.67
N ALA A 47 20.48 -5.41 3.74
CA ALA A 47 20.43 -6.35 2.61
C ALA A 47 21.70 -6.31 1.73
N PRO A 48 22.32 -5.15 1.42
CA PRO A 48 23.56 -5.10 0.64
C PRO A 48 24.79 -5.66 1.36
N LEU A 49 24.72 -5.83 2.69
CA LEU A 49 25.79 -6.44 3.48
C LEU A 49 25.71 -7.98 3.50
N LEU A 50 24.60 -8.54 3.02
CA LEU A 50 24.39 -9.99 2.97
C LEU A 50 24.88 -10.56 1.64
N PRO A 51 25.47 -11.76 1.64
CA PRO A 51 25.88 -12.41 0.39
C PRO A 51 24.66 -12.73 -0.46
N ALA A 52 24.74 -12.40 -1.75
CA ALA A 52 23.69 -12.73 -2.70
C ALA A 52 23.56 -14.26 -2.82
N PRO A 53 22.33 -14.82 -2.78
CA PRO A 53 22.13 -16.25 -3.00
C PRO A 53 22.53 -16.64 -4.44
N PRO A 54 22.94 -17.90 -4.69
CA PRO A 54 23.30 -18.35 -6.02
C PRO A 54 22.16 -18.12 -7.03
N GLY A 55 22.44 -17.35 -8.11
CA GLY A 55 21.44 -16.99 -9.12
C GLY A 55 20.45 -15.89 -8.69
N GLY A 56 20.64 -15.29 -7.51
CA GLY A 56 19.82 -14.19 -7.00
C GLY A 56 20.28 -12.81 -7.46
N ILE A 57 19.41 -11.83 -7.29
CA ILE A 57 19.72 -10.41 -7.52
C ILE A 57 20.58 -9.91 -6.37
N THR A 58 21.72 -9.27 -6.68
CA THR A 58 22.58 -8.65 -5.66
C THR A 58 21.95 -7.32 -5.21
N PRO A 59 21.62 -7.14 -3.92
CA PRO A 59 21.06 -5.88 -3.43
C PRO A 59 22.09 -4.76 -3.55
N THR A 60 21.70 -3.64 -4.14
CA THR A 60 22.52 -2.42 -4.25
C THR A 60 22.02 -1.36 -3.27
N ILE A 61 22.89 -0.43 -2.90
CA ILE A 61 22.48 0.77 -2.17
C ILE A 61 21.86 1.72 -3.19
N GLY A 62 20.53 1.67 -3.32
CA GLY A 62 19.76 2.46 -4.29
C GLY A 62 18.28 2.06 -4.33
N TRP A 63 17.50 2.71 -5.19
CA TRP A 63 16.06 2.44 -5.30
C TRP A 63 15.77 1.10 -5.99
N GLU A 64 16.75 0.55 -6.70
CA GLU A 64 16.67 -0.75 -7.38
C GLU A 64 16.40 -1.89 -6.39
N VAL A 65 16.79 -1.73 -5.12
CA VAL A 65 16.51 -2.71 -4.06
C VAL A 65 15.00 -2.93 -3.87
N PHE A 66 14.17 -1.92 -4.17
CA PHE A 66 12.71 -2.03 -4.09
C PHE A 66 12.07 -2.59 -5.36
N SER A 67 12.83 -2.69 -6.47
CA SER A 67 12.41 -3.25 -7.76
C SER A 67 12.93 -4.68 -7.98
N CYS A 68 13.10 -5.45 -6.91
CA CYS A 68 13.54 -6.84 -7.00
C CYS A 68 12.40 -7.80 -7.39
N TRP A 69 12.77 -9.02 -7.82
CA TRP A 69 11.85 -10.09 -8.22
C TRP A 69 10.89 -9.66 -9.35
N ASP A 70 9.59 -9.61 -9.10
CA ASP A 70 8.60 -9.24 -10.10
C ASP A 70 8.52 -7.74 -10.39
N GLY A 71 9.23 -6.91 -9.62
CA GLY A 71 9.36 -5.47 -9.86
C GLY A 71 9.77 -5.12 -11.29
N GLY A 72 10.68 -5.93 -11.86
CA GLY A 72 11.14 -5.78 -13.24
C GLY A 72 10.03 -5.95 -14.29
N TRP A 73 9.03 -6.79 -14.04
CA TRP A 73 7.89 -6.94 -14.95
C TRP A 73 7.02 -5.69 -14.98
N TYR A 74 6.80 -5.07 -13.81
CA TYR A 74 6.08 -3.80 -13.74
C TYR A 74 6.86 -2.67 -14.42
N GLN A 75 8.19 -2.67 -14.32
CA GLN A 75 9.05 -1.72 -15.03
C GLN A 75 8.87 -1.83 -16.54
N ILE A 76 8.96 -3.05 -17.07
CA ILE A 76 8.73 -3.34 -18.50
C ILE A 76 7.36 -2.79 -18.93
N ILE A 77 6.29 -3.11 -18.20
CA ILE A 77 4.94 -2.62 -18.55
C ILE A 77 4.86 -1.09 -18.51
N ALA A 78 5.49 -0.44 -17.54
CA ALA A 78 5.47 1.01 -17.40
C ALA A 78 6.27 1.73 -18.50
N THR A 79 7.36 1.14 -18.99
CA THR A 79 8.26 1.77 -19.98
C THR A 79 7.96 1.38 -21.43
N THR A 80 7.70 0.10 -21.68
CA THR A 80 7.53 -0.46 -23.03
C THR A 80 6.11 -0.95 -23.29
N GLY A 81 5.29 -1.12 -22.26
CA GLY A 81 3.95 -1.67 -22.37
C GLY A 81 3.93 -3.19 -22.35
N TYR A 82 2.77 -3.77 -22.67
CA TYR A 82 2.64 -5.22 -22.79
C TYR A 82 3.19 -5.71 -24.13
N GLU A 83 4.08 -6.68 -24.06
CA GLU A 83 4.57 -7.43 -25.22
C GLU A 83 4.32 -8.92 -25.00
N TYR A 84 4.03 -9.64 -26.09
CA TYR A 84 3.87 -11.08 -26.08
C TYR A 84 4.36 -11.68 -27.39
N ILE A 85 5.22 -12.69 -27.28
CA ILE A 85 5.69 -13.49 -28.40
C ILE A 85 5.51 -14.96 -28.02
N ASN A 86 4.97 -15.77 -28.93
CA ASN A 86 4.79 -17.20 -28.69
C ASN A 86 6.11 -17.98 -28.90
N ASP A 87 7.10 -17.71 -28.05
CA ASP A 87 8.45 -18.28 -28.09
C ASP A 87 8.77 -19.19 -26.88
N GLY A 88 7.77 -19.48 -26.05
CA GLY A 88 7.91 -20.28 -24.84
C GLY A 88 8.62 -19.56 -23.68
N LYS A 89 8.91 -18.26 -23.78
CA LYS A 89 9.51 -17.48 -22.70
C LYS A 89 8.46 -16.79 -21.83
N GLN A 90 8.91 -16.25 -20.70
CA GLN A 90 8.07 -15.45 -19.81
C GLN A 90 7.83 -14.06 -20.39
N HIS A 91 6.60 -13.58 -20.28
CA HIS A 91 6.12 -12.29 -20.78
C HIS A 91 5.31 -11.57 -19.71
N PRO A 92 5.24 -10.23 -19.71
CA PRO A 92 4.56 -9.44 -18.67
C PRO A 92 3.03 -9.60 -18.66
N VAL A 93 2.45 -10.34 -19.60
CA VAL A 93 0.98 -10.47 -19.79
C VAL A 93 0.22 -11.00 -18.58
N ALA A 94 0.87 -11.67 -17.64
CA ALA A 94 0.26 -12.17 -16.41
C ALA A 94 0.07 -11.10 -15.32
N PHE A 95 0.72 -9.94 -15.45
CA PHE A 95 0.71 -8.91 -14.42
C PHE A 95 -0.40 -7.89 -14.63
N PHE A 96 -1.05 -7.46 -13.54
CA PHE A 96 -2.13 -6.48 -13.61
C PHE A 96 -1.63 -5.06 -13.97
N PRO A 97 -2.39 -4.30 -14.78
CA PRO A 97 -1.91 -3.06 -15.39
C PRO A 97 -1.93 -1.84 -14.46
N LEU A 98 -2.70 -1.86 -13.38
CA LEU A 98 -3.00 -0.63 -12.65
C LEU A 98 -1.77 -0.02 -11.97
N LEU A 99 -0.96 -0.84 -11.28
CA LEU A 99 0.27 -0.38 -10.64
C LEU A 99 1.27 0.24 -11.64
N PRO A 100 1.66 -0.43 -12.74
CA PRO A 100 2.62 0.15 -13.69
C PRO A 100 2.06 1.37 -14.42
N LEU A 101 0.75 1.44 -14.69
CA LEU A 101 0.13 2.63 -15.30
C LEU A 101 0.12 3.83 -14.35
N LEU A 102 -0.18 3.63 -13.06
CA LEU A 102 -0.08 4.70 -12.06
C LEU A 102 1.37 5.15 -11.87
N SER A 103 2.30 4.19 -11.85
CA SER A 103 3.74 4.48 -11.76
C SER A 103 4.20 5.31 -12.96
N ARG A 104 3.80 4.93 -14.18
CA ARG A 104 4.06 5.70 -15.41
C ARG A 104 3.49 7.11 -15.34
N ALA A 105 2.30 7.30 -14.75
CA ALA A 105 1.74 8.63 -14.54
C ALA A 105 2.61 9.47 -13.58
N VAL A 106 3.09 8.88 -12.48
CA VAL A 106 3.99 9.56 -11.53
C VAL A 106 5.36 9.85 -12.15
N MET A 107 5.87 8.99 -13.04
CA MET A 107 7.12 9.22 -13.77
C MET A 107 7.09 10.49 -14.64
N THR A 108 5.90 10.99 -15.03
CA THR A 108 5.78 12.27 -15.76
C THR A 108 6.32 13.47 -14.97
N LEU A 109 6.51 13.32 -13.65
CA LEU A 109 7.15 14.30 -12.77
C LEU A 109 8.69 14.29 -12.87
N GLY A 110 9.28 13.46 -13.75
CA GLY A 110 10.74 13.31 -13.90
C GLY A 110 11.36 12.32 -12.91
N LEU A 111 10.53 11.52 -12.22
CA LEU A 111 11.00 10.49 -11.29
C LEU A 111 11.34 9.19 -12.05
N PRO A 112 12.41 8.48 -11.67
CA PRO A 112 12.69 7.15 -12.20
C PRO A 112 11.60 6.16 -11.76
N PHE A 113 11.45 5.06 -12.51
CA PHE A 113 10.40 4.07 -12.27
C PHE A 113 10.45 3.51 -10.85
N GLU A 114 11.65 3.25 -10.35
CA GLU A 114 11.89 2.64 -9.05
C GLU A 114 11.33 3.50 -7.92
N VAL A 115 11.53 4.82 -8.03
CA VAL A 115 10.97 5.81 -7.08
C VAL A 115 9.46 5.90 -7.26
N ALA A 116 8.98 6.04 -8.49
CA ALA A 116 7.57 6.21 -8.80
C ALA A 116 6.73 5.02 -8.34
N GLY A 117 7.15 3.79 -8.65
CA GLY A 117 6.48 2.55 -8.26
C GLY A 117 6.46 2.34 -6.75
N THR A 118 7.59 2.59 -6.08
CA THR A 118 7.66 2.53 -4.61
C THR A 118 6.71 3.53 -3.97
N LEU A 119 6.69 4.78 -4.44
CA LEU A 119 5.77 5.80 -3.92
C LEU A 119 4.30 5.42 -4.12
N VAL A 120 3.92 4.96 -5.31
CA VAL A 120 2.53 4.57 -5.61
C VAL A 120 2.06 3.46 -4.67
N ASN A 121 2.81 2.37 -4.56
CA ASN A 121 2.39 1.24 -3.73
C ASN A 121 2.41 1.61 -2.23
N ASN A 122 3.41 2.38 -1.80
CA ASN A 122 3.58 2.76 -0.40
C ASN A 122 2.51 3.75 0.10
N LEU A 123 2.14 4.73 -0.73
CA LEU A 123 1.03 5.63 -0.45
C LEU A 123 -0.32 4.93 -0.53
N ALA A 124 -0.48 3.97 -1.44
CA ALA A 124 -1.69 3.16 -1.48
C ALA A 124 -1.85 2.31 -0.20
N PHE A 125 -0.77 1.68 0.27
CA PHE A 125 -0.77 0.95 1.53
C PHE A 125 -1.10 1.87 2.73
N PHE A 126 -0.57 3.10 2.76
CA PHE A 126 -0.95 4.09 3.77
C PHE A 126 -2.46 4.36 3.77
N GLY A 127 -3.03 4.61 2.57
CA GLY A 127 -4.47 4.77 2.41
C GLY A 127 -5.26 3.57 2.94
N ALA A 128 -4.78 2.35 2.67
CA ALA A 128 -5.38 1.12 3.18
C ALA A 128 -5.40 1.09 4.72
N LEU A 129 -4.29 1.44 5.39
CA LEU A 129 -4.22 1.49 6.85
C LEU A 129 -5.21 2.49 7.45
N VAL A 130 -5.36 3.67 6.83
CA VAL A 130 -6.32 4.69 7.28
C VAL A 130 -7.76 4.18 7.18
N LEU A 131 -8.12 3.55 6.05
CA LEU A 131 -9.46 3.00 5.87
C LEU A 131 -9.76 1.84 6.82
N VAL A 132 -8.79 0.94 7.02
CA VAL A 132 -8.91 -0.16 8.00
C VAL A 132 -9.09 0.39 9.40
N TYR A 133 -8.27 1.38 9.80
CA TYR A 133 -8.38 1.99 11.13
C TYR A 133 -9.79 2.55 11.35
N ALA A 134 -10.26 3.38 10.42
CA ALA A 134 -11.58 4.00 10.52
C ALA A 134 -12.69 2.92 10.59
N TRP A 135 -12.58 1.86 9.79
CA TRP A 135 -13.59 0.81 9.74
C TRP A 135 -13.67 -0.02 11.02
N VAL A 136 -12.51 -0.43 11.54
CA VAL A 136 -12.45 -1.19 12.78
C VAL A 136 -12.84 -0.32 13.97
N GLU A 137 -12.53 0.97 13.95
CA GLU A 137 -12.94 1.90 15.02
C GLU A 137 -14.46 2.04 15.09
N GLU A 138 -15.12 2.14 13.94
CA GLU A 138 -16.57 2.21 13.85
C GLU A 138 -17.26 0.94 14.37
N LEU A 139 -16.71 -0.24 14.07
CA LEU A 139 -17.34 -1.53 14.39
C LEU A 139 -16.97 -2.08 15.78
N HIS A 140 -15.72 -1.89 16.20
CA HIS A 140 -15.11 -2.56 17.35
C HIS A 140 -14.39 -1.60 18.31
N GLY A 141 -14.43 -0.29 18.03
CA GLY A 141 -13.84 0.74 18.87
C GLY A 141 -12.33 0.93 18.70
N LYS A 142 -11.82 1.96 19.38
CA LYS A 142 -10.45 2.49 19.22
C LYS A 142 -9.34 1.47 19.49
N SER A 143 -9.51 0.63 20.51
CA SER A 143 -8.47 -0.33 20.92
C SER A 143 -8.22 -1.36 19.83
N ALA A 144 -9.31 -1.96 19.30
CA ALA A 144 -9.25 -2.91 18.21
C ALA A 144 -8.65 -2.27 16.94
N ALA A 145 -9.05 -1.05 16.59
CA ALA A 145 -8.51 -0.33 15.44
C ALA A 145 -6.99 -0.15 15.51
N ARG A 146 -6.48 0.28 16.68
CA ARG A 146 -5.05 0.47 16.89
C ARG A 146 -4.26 -0.82 16.73
N TRP A 147 -4.72 -1.90 17.34
CA TRP A 147 -4.04 -3.20 17.24
C TRP A 147 -4.09 -3.77 15.83
N THR A 148 -5.23 -3.68 15.13
CA THR A 148 -5.35 -4.14 13.74
C THR A 148 -4.41 -3.35 12.82
N THR A 149 -4.40 -2.02 12.92
CA THR A 149 -3.52 -1.17 12.12
C THR A 149 -2.04 -1.43 12.43
N ALA A 150 -1.68 -1.58 13.71
CA ALA A 150 -0.30 -1.90 14.09
C ALA A 150 0.11 -3.28 13.56
N ALA A 151 -0.72 -4.31 13.74
CA ALA A 151 -0.44 -5.66 13.24
C ALA A 151 -0.25 -5.67 11.72
N LEU A 152 -1.10 -4.97 10.96
CA LEU A 152 -1.00 -4.89 9.51
C LEU A 152 0.23 -4.09 9.04
N ALA A 153 0.59 -3.01 9.75
CA ALA A 153 1.76 -2.20 9.40
C ALA A 153 3.08 -2.91 9.70
N TRP A 154 3.13 -3.72 10.76
CA TRP A 154 4.36 -4.33 11.29
C TRP A 154 4.51 -5.83 11.02
N CYS A 155 3.52 -6.49 10.41
CA CYS A 155 3.70 -7.87 9.99
C CYS A 155 4.82 -7.98 8.95
N PRO A 156 5.58 -9.09 8.90
CA PRO A 156 6.67 -9.25 7.92
C PRO A 156 6.23 -9.04 6.47
N PHE A 157 4.98 -9.40 6.14
CA PHE A 157 4.40 -9.22 4.82
C PHE A 157 4.09 -7.77 4.46
N SER A 158 4.16 -6.82 5.40
CA SER A 158 3.99 -5.40 5.10
C SER A 158 5.12 -4.83 4.22
N LEU A 159 6.23 -5.59 4.08
CA LEU A 159 7.28 -5.40 3.08
C LEU A 159 6.69 -5.22 1.67
N TYR A 160 5.68 -6.02 1.31
CA TYR A 160 5.01 -5.97 0.00
C TYR A 160 4.16 -4.69 -0.19
N GLY A 161 3.91 -3.93 0.87
CA GLY A 161 3.41 -2.55 0.81
C GLY A 161 4.51 -1.48 0.68
N THR A 162 5.75 -1.87 0.39
CA THR A 162 6.91 -0.98 0.23
C THR A 162 7.68 -1.27 -1.06
N VAL A 163 7.94 -2.54 -1.38
CA VAL A 163 8.52 -2.91 -2.69
C VAL A 163 7.54 -2.63 -3.83
N ILE A 164 8.02 -2.62 -5.08
CA ILE A 164 7.21 -2.32 -6.28
C ILE A 164 6.37 -3.53 -6.66
N TYR A 165 5.39 -3.81 -5.81
CA TYR A 165 4.39 -4.84 -5.99
C TYR A 165 2.98 -4.24 -5.83
N THR A 166 1.93 -5.07 -5.95
CA THR A 166 0.54 -4.62 -6.03
C THR A 166 -0.21 -4.64 -4.70
N GLU A 167 0.35 -5.17 -3.62
CA GLU A 167 -0.38 -5.49 -2.39
C GLU A 167 -0.90 -4.25 -1.68
N GLY A 168 -0.13 -3.15 -1.66
CA GLY A 168 -0.60 -1.89 -1.09
C GLY A 168 -1.80 -1.32 -1.83
N LEU A 169 -1.75 -1.37 -3.16
CA LEU A 169 -2.84 -0.95 -4.03
C LEU A 169 -4.05 -1.90 -3.94
N PHE A 170 -3.82 -3.21 -3.91
CA PHE A 170 -4.84 -4.23 -3.74
C PHE A 170 -5.60 -4.05 -2.42
N LEU A 171 -4.87 -3.88 -1.31
CA LEU A 171 -5.48 -3.65 0.00
C LEU A 171 -6.32 -2.37 0.01
N LEU A 172 -5.82 -1.28 -0.57
CA LEU A 172 -6.57 -0.03 -0.67
C LEU A 172 -7.89 -0.22 -1.43
N LEU A 173 -7.82 -0.82 -2.62
CA LEU A 173 -9.00 -1.03 -3.47
C LEU A 173 -10.00 -2.00 -2.80
N GLN A 174 -9.51 -3.03 -2.12
CA GLN A 174 -10.35 -3.94 -1.34
C GLN A 174 -11.11 -3.19 -0.25
N GLN A 175 -10.44 -2.33 0.52
CA GLN A 175 -11.11 -1.54 1.56
C GLN A 175 -12.12 -0.55 0.98
N ILE A 176 -11.78 0.11 -0.14
CA ILE A 176 -12.72 1.00 -0.84
C ILE A 176 -13.96 0.21 -1.28
N ALA A 177 -13.78 -0.97 -1.88
CA ALA A 177 -14.89 -1.82 -2.33
C ALA A 177 -15.82 -2.22 -1.16
N ILE A 178 -15.25 -2.66 -0.03
CA ILE A 178 -16.01 -3.00 1.18
C ILE A 178 -16.77 -1.77 1.71
N ARG A 179 -16.14 -0.59 1.71
CA ARG A 179 -16.80 0.65 2.15
C ARG A 179 -17.90 1.14 1.22
N CYS A 180 -17.87 0.75 -0.06
CA CYS A 180 -18.96 1.06 -0.99
C CYS A 180 -20.17 0.15 -0.78
N THR A 181 -19.99 -1.09 -0.34
CA THR A 181 -21.08 -2.05 -0.15
C THR A 181 -21.74 -1.99 1.23
N THR A 182 -21.03 -1.44 2.23
CA THR A 182 -21.50 -1.34 3.63
C THR A 182 -22.21 -0.01 3.95
N LYS A 183 -22.68 0.71 2.92
CA LYS A 183 -23.47 1.94 3.06
C LYS A 183 -24.97 1.67 3.09
#